data_AF-A0A1W5D097-F1
#
_entry.id   AF-A0A1W5D097-F1
#
_cell.length_a   1.000
_cell.length_b   1.000
_cell.length_c   1.000
_cell.angle_alpha   90.00
_cell.angle_beta   90.00
_cell.angle_gamma   90.00
#
_symmetry.space_group_name_H-M   'P 1'
#
loop_
_entity.id
_entity.type
_entity.pdbx_description
1 polymer ?
#
loop_
_entity_poly.entity_id
_entity_poly.type
_entity_poly.pdbx_seq_one_letter_code
_entity_poly.pdbx_strand_id
1 'polypeptide(L)'
;MTAFVRVTGPPNSNFLVGYPGISATLPRIMGTVEIRPTVGISVPVSISMVTISLQRRETIHPSADSVTKKHLAAPRKEITDLVGSEMQLFRCPAPKEYEKVYSMDLPFVLFIPFGKGGEEAARRIPPASLQLPSRTAETYYELVVSVQQGYTEQKKYSFPVPISRYDTLSTFGMYNRLETAERISDHIVLLGITLPRWSYGPLDPVSVYIKLSPNPEWLNKAKKVTIQKITIGIEEVVVYNHEGDEPYRKVKTIAKKTQAVGVKMPEAGYFTNLGLVFPAKDLRDDNGILPRNKQAFPMYSVSGFTTSGTLYKVEYYLTVKAHMTAAKDIILRKPIIVCPLDHAGCKEEMEAIEQAAKDAAHVDQENPMLPAPTIVRMNDYNALHTLGMTMLTRDTSTGGWQSLEHVLQNINKLNRSLEGVIAVGNEFGAVEALWSQFENVMAKGEGDEGGEEGEEGEQDAGRAEERRR
;
A
#
# COMPACT_ATOMS: atom_id res chain seq x y z
N MET A 1 -34.78 -7.03 -0.43
CA MET A 1 -33.80 -7.94 0.20
C MET A 1 -32.45 -7.63 -0.37
N THR A 2 -31.43 -7.47 0.47
CA THR A 2 -30.16 -6.90 0.05
C THR A 2 -29.33 -7.89 -0.76
N ALA A 3 -28.78 -7.44 -1.88
CA ALA A 3 -27.68 -8.09 -2.56
C ALA A 3 -26.45 -8.17 -1.65
N PHE A 4 -25.81 -9.33 -1.61
CA PHE A 4 -24.43 -9.50 -1.22
C PHE A 4 -23.57 -9.30 -2.46
N VAL A 5 -22.61 -8.39 -2.39
CA VAL A 5 -21.75 -8.03 -3.52
C VAL A 5 -20.32 -8.32 -3.14
N ARG A 6 -19.59 -8.98 -4.04
CA ARG A 6 -18.17 -9.25 -3.93
C ARG A 6 -17.50 -8.91 -5.25
N VAL A 7 -16.24 -8.49 -5.18
CA VAL A 7 -15.37 -8.32 -6.34
C VAL A 7 -14.25 -9.32 -6.23
N THR A 8 -14.06 -10.14 -7.27
CA THR A 8 -13.04 -11.18 -7.33
C THR A 8 -12.12 -10.95 -8.52
N GLY A 9 -10.82 -11.16 -8.30
CA GLY A 9 -9.82 -11.05 -9.35
C GLY A 9 -9.81 -12.31 -10.22
N PRO A 10 -9.12 -12.29 -11.37
CA PRO A 10 -8.92 -13.50 -12.16
C PRO A 10 -8.19 -14.56 -11.32
N PRO A 11 -8.44 -15.87 -11.55
CA PRO A 11 -7.76 -16.94 -10.83
C PRO A 11 -6.24 -16.78 -10.90
N ASN A 12 -5.56 -16.92 -9.75
CA ASN A 12 -4.10 -16.80 -9.62
C ASN A 12 -3.50 -15.47 -10.11
N SER A 13 -4.30 -14.40 -10.18
CA SER A 13 -3.87 -13.09 -10.64
C SER A 13 -4.31 -11.98 -9.69
N ASN A 14 -3.58 -10.87 -9.70
CA ASN A 14 -3.98 -9.65 -9.02
C ASN A 14 -5.08 -8.94 -9.82
N PHE A 15 -5.90 -8.14 -9.12
CA PHE A 15 -6.88 -7.25 -9.75
C PHE A 15 -6.22 -6.31 -10.76
N LEU A 16 -5.03 -5.82 -10.42
CA LEU A 16 -4.26 -4.90 -11.24
C LEU A 16 -3.35 -5.68 -12.20
N VAL A 17 -3.58 -5.47 -13.50
CA VAL A 17 -2.79 -6.04 -14.59
C VAL A 17 -2.02 -4.91 -15.28
N GLY A 18 -0.73 -5.15 -15.53
CA GLY A 18 0.18 -4.14 -16.06
C GLY A 18 0.75 -3.21 -14.98
N TYR A 19 1.52 -2.21 -15.42
CA TYR A 19 2.33 -1.35 -14.56
C TYR A 19 1.88 0.11 -14.65
N PRO A 20 1.11 0.63 -13.67
CA PRO A 20 0.66 2.02 -13.69
C PRO A 20 1.81 3.01 -13.80
N GLY A 21 1.65 3.99 -14.69
CA GLY A 21 2.71 4.94 -15.05
C GLY A 21 3.53 4.54 -16.28
N ILE A 22 3.43 3.29 -16.74
CA ILE A 22 4.09 2.81 -17.96
C ILE A 22 3.03 2.51 -19.02
N SER A 23 2.83 3.45 -19.94
CA SER A 23 1.78 3.39 -20.96
C SER A 23 1.83 2.14 -21.83
N ALA A 24 3.03 1.63 -22.12
CA ALA A 24 3.23 0.43 -22.93
C ALA A 24 2.60 -0.85 -22.34
N THR A 25 2.34 -0.86 -21.03
CA THR A 25 1.74 -2.03 -20.34
C THR A 25 0.21 -1.99 -20.27
N LEU A 26 -0.43 -0.94 -20.78
CA LEU A 26 -1.88 -0.70 -20.73
C LEU A 26 -2.50 -1.11 -19.37
N PRO A 27 -2.09 -0.42 -18.28
CA PRO A 27 -2.48 -0.78 -16.92
C PRO A 27 -4.00 -0.77 -16.77
N ARG A 28 -4.55 -1.81 -16.17
CA ARG A 28 -5.99 -2.03 -16.07
C ARG A 28 -6.36 -2.87 -14.86
N ILE A 29 -7.57 -2.68 -14.37
CA ILE A 29 -8.15 -3.49 -13.29
C ILE A 29 -9.11 -4.48 -13.92
N MET A 30 -8.88 -5.77 -13.71
CA MET A 30 -9.71 -6.86 -14.23
C MET A 30 -10.30 -7.66 -13.08
N GLY A 31 -11.53 -8.11 -13.25
CA GLY A 31 -12.20 -8.92 -12.25
C GLY A 31 -13.63 -9.27 -12.63
N THR A 32 -14.34 -9.85 -11.67
CA THR A 32 -15.76 -10.18 -11.78
C THR A 32 -16.49 -9.60 -10.59
N VAL A 33 -17.62 -8.93 -10.85
CA VAL A 33 -18.58 -8.53 -9.81
C VAL A 33 -19.53 -9.71 -9.61
N GLU A 34 -19.46 -10.31 -8.43
CA GLU A 34 -20.32 -11.42 -8.01
C GLU A 34 -21.45 -10.88 -7.14
N ILE A 35 -22.69 -11.11 -7.53
CA ILE A 35 -23.88 -10.74 -6.78
C ILE A 35 -24.65 -11.99 -6.37
N ARG A 36 -24.96 -12.09 -5.08
CA ARG A 36 -25.69 -13.19 -4.45
C ARG A 36 -26.75 -12.66 -3.46
N PRO A 37 -27.74 -13.46 -3.02
CA PRO A 37 -28.65 -13.08 -1.94
C PRO A 37 -27.93 -13.01 -0.58
N THR A 38 -28.17 -11.97 0.23
CA THR A 38 -27.52 -11.83 1.56
C THR A 38 -28.16 -12.70 2.64
N VAL A 39 -29.49 -12.81 2.65
CA VAL A 39 -30.27 -13.46 3.72
C VAL A 39 -31.30 -14.36 3.07
N GLY A 40 -31.47 -15.60 3.56
CA GLY A 40 -32.32 -16.60 2.93
C GLY A 40 -31.73 -17.05 1.60
N ILE A 41 -30.90 -18.11 1.64
CA ILE A 41 -30.06 -18.60 0.53
C ILE A 41 -30.89 -18.89 -0.75
N SER A 42 -32.22 -19.01 -0.66
CA SER A 42 -33.13 -19.31 -1.77
C SER A 42 -34.08 -18.18 -2.21
N VAL A 43 -33.87 -16.94 -1.76
CA VAL A 43 -34.71 -15.80 -2.19
C VAL A 43 -33.96 -14.99 -3.26
N PRO A 44 -34.51 -14.84 -4.49
CA PRO A 44 -33.84 -14.10 -5.55
C PRO A 44 -33.80 -12.60 -5.26
N VAL A 45 -32.75 -11.94 -5.76
CA VAL A 45 -32.55 -10.49 -5.65
C VAL A 45 -33.09 -9.81 -6.91
N SER A 46 -33.84 -8.72 -6.74
CA SER A 46 -34.34 -7.90 -7.84
C SER A 46 -33.30 -6.86 -8.24
N ILE A 47 -32.67 -7.01 -9.41
CA ILE A 47 -31.60 -6.10 -9.89
C ILE A 47 -32.08 -5.36 -11.13
N SER A 48 -31.93 -4.03 -11.15
CA SER A 48 -32.28 -3.18 -12.30
C SER A 48 -31.04 -2.65 -13.03
N MET A 49 -30.00 -2.25 -12.30
CA MET A 49 -28.76 -1.71 -12.85
C MET A 49 -27.57 -2.09 -11.97
N VAL A 50 -26.44 -2.44 -12.60
CA VAL A 50 -25.14 -2.55 -11.94
C VAL A 50 -24.10 -1.74 -12.69
N THR A 51 -23.43 -0.86 -11.97
CA THR A 51 -22.27 -0.10 -12.47
C THR A 51 -21.06 -0.33 -11.58
N ILE A 52 -19.87 -0.17 -12.15
CA ILE A 52 -18.60 -0.21 -11.43
C ILE A 52 -17.76 1.00 -11.83
N SER A 53 -17.08 1.59 -10.85
CA SER A 53 -16.17 2.70 -11.06
C SER A 53 -14.95 2.58 -10.16
N LEU A 54 -13.81 3.11 -10.61
CA LEU A 54 -12.63 3.30 -9.77
C LEU A 54 -12.65 4.72 -9.21
N GLN A 55 -12.70 4.85 -7.88
CA GLN A 55 -12.70 6.15 -7.21
C GLN A 55 -11.38 6.35 -6.48
N ARG A 56 -10.77 7.52 -6.69
CA ARG A 56 -9.62 8.01 -5.94
C ARG A 56 -10.12 8.85 -4.77
N ARG A 57 -9.63 8.57 -3.57
CA ARG A 57 -9.85 9.42 -2.40
C ARG A 57 -8.53 10.01 -1.96
N GLU A 58 -8.46 11.34 -1.92
CA GLU A 58 -7.32 12.07 -1.37
C GLU A 58 -7.76 12.82 -0.12
N THR A 59 -6.96 12.74 0.94
CA THR A 59 -7.20 13.51 2.16
C THR A 59 -5.93 14.20 2.63
N ILE A 60 -6.06 15.43 3.14
CA ILE A 60 -4.96 16.16 3.77
C ILE A 60 -5.35 16.63 5.16
N HIS A 61 -4.40 16.54 6.09
CA HIS A 61 -4.50 17.07 7.45
C HIS A 61 -3.11 17.58 7.89
N PRO A 62 -2.64 18.73 7.38
CA PRO A 62 -1.27 19.20 7.61
C PRO A 62 -0.91 19.39 9.09
N SER A 63 -1.90 19.69 9.91
CA SER A 63 -1.83 19.88 11.36
C SER A 63 -1.75 18.56 12.15
N ALA A 64 -1.88 17.39 11.51
CA ALA A 64 -1.88 16.09 12.21
C ALA A 64 -0.60 15.84 13.02
N ASP A 65 0.50 16.46 12.59
CA ASP A 65 1.83 16.28 13.18
C ASP A 65 2.08 17.22 14.37
N SER A 66 1.21 18.22 14.60
CA SER A 66 1.41 19.24 15.63
C SER A 66 0.63 18.91 16.90
N VAL A 67 1.29 18.22 17.83
CA VAL A 67 0.73 17.86 19.16
C VAL A 67 0.40 19.11 20.01
N THR A 68 0.94 20.28 19.67
CA THR A 68 0.88 21.51 20.47
C THR A 68 -0.28 22.46 20.15
N LYS A 69 -1.11 22.21 19.14
CA LYS A 69 -2.24 23.12 18.78
C LYS A 69 -3.59 22.42 18.88
N LYS A 70 -4.12 22.29 20.10
CA LYS A 70 -5.43 21.68 20.39
C LYS A 70 -6.67 22.51 20.00
N HIS A 71 -6.55 23.74 19.47
CA HIS A 71 -7.74 24.60 19.32
C HIS A 71 -7.94 25.40 18.00
N LEU A 72 -7.04 25.34 17.01
CA LEU A 72 -7.26 25.99 15.68
C LEU A 72 -6.56 25.24 14.54
N ALA A 73 -6.63 23.90 14.53
CA ALA A 73 -6.11 23.13 13.41
C ALA A 73 -7.03 23.29 12.19
N ALA A 74 -6.45 23.54 11.01
CA ALA A 74 -7.20 23.53 9.76
C ALA A 74 -7.91 22.16 9.62
N PRO A 75 -9.20 22.15 9.25
CA PRO A 75 -9.97 20.91 9.18
C PRO A 75 -9.40 19.96 8.14
N ARG A 76 -9.58 18.66 8.35
CA ARG A 76 -9.25 17.62 7.36
C ARG A 76 -10.02 17.95 6.07
N LYS A 77 -9.28 18.09 4.96
CA LYS A 77 -9.89 18.20 3.63
C LYS A 77 -9.85 16.84 2.95
N GLU A 78 -10.91 16.54 2.21
CA GLU A 78 -11.08 15.29 1.48
C GLU A 78 -11.72 15.59 0.12
N ILE A 79 -11.20 14.94 -0.92
CA ILE A 79 -11.76 14.95 -2.27
C ILE A 79 -11.91 13.51 -2.76
N THR A 80 -12.98 13.25 -3.51
CA THR A 80 -13.22 11.96 -4.18
C THR A 80 -13.40 12.20 -5.67
N ASP A 81 -12.54 11.61 -6.48
CA ASP A 81 -12.54 11.77 -7.93
C ASP A 81 -12.73 10.42 -8.63
N LEU A 82 -13.49 10.43 -9.73
CA LEU A 82 -13.58 9.29 -10.63
C LEU A 82 -12.26 9.15 -11.42
N VAL A 83 -11.73 7.92 -11.49
CA VAL A 83 -10.56 7.58 -12.30
C VAL A 83 -11.02 6.86 -13.55
N GLY A 84 -10.72 7.41 -14.73
CA GLY A 84 -11.24 6.89 -15.99
C GLY A 84 -12.73 7.13 -16.13
N SER A 85 -13.48 6.08 -16.46
CA SER A 85 -14.92 6.13 -16.68
C SER A 85 -15.66 5.11 -15.80
N GLU A 86 -16.93 5.41 -15.50
CA GLU A 86 -17.85 4.43 -14.92
C GLU A 86 -18.28 3.44 -16.01
N MET A 87 -18.24 2.15 -15.68
CA MET A 87 -18.66 1.07 -16.58
C MET A 87 -20.02 0.53 -16.14
N GLN A 88 -20.97 0.51 -17.07
CA GLN A 88 -22.26 -0.14 -16.87
C GLN A 88 -22.11 -1.64 -17.16
N LEU A 89 -22.22 -2.48 -16.14
CA LEU A 89 -22.05 -3.94 -16.27
C LEU A 89 -23.35 -4.65 -16.63
N PHE A 90 -24.47 -4.18 -16.08
CA PHE A 90 -25.78 -4.76 -16.34
C PHE A 90 -26.84 -3.67 -16.29
N ARG A 91 -27.77 -3.74 -17.24
CA ARG A 91 -29.01 -2.96 -17.24
C ARG A 91 -30.15 -3.88 -17.64
N CYS A 92 -31.22 -3.87 -16.87
CA CYS A 92 -32.40 -4.64 -17.18
C CYS A 92 -32.98 -4.20 -18.56
N PRO A 93 -33.23 -5.14 -19.50
CA PRO A 93 -33.76 -4.82 -20.81
C PRO A 93 -35.21 -4.34 -20.72
N ALA A 94 -35.54 -3.27 -21.45
CA ALA A 94 -36.91 -2.78 -21.55
C ALA A 94 -37.83 -3.85 -22.17
N PRO A 95 -39.10 -4.02 -21.71
CA PRO A 95 -39.83 -3.20 -20.74
C PRO A 95 -39.72 -3.66 -19.28
N LYS A 96 -38.83 -4.62 -18.96
CA LYS A 96 -38.71 -5.14 -17.59
C LYS A 96 -38.01 -4.11 -16.70
N GLU A 97 -38.57 -3.86 -15.52
CA GLU A 97 -38.02 -2.89 -14.56
C GLU A 97 -36.86 -3.46 -13.74
N TYR A 98 -36.95 -4.75 -13.41
CA TYR A 98 -35.92 -5.46 -12.67
C TYR A 98 -35.93 -6.94 -13.06
N GLU A 99 -34.80 -7.58 -12.87
CA GLU A 99 -34.61 -9.00 -13.08
C GLU A 99 -34.41 -9.70 -11.73
N LYS A 100 -35.18 -10.76 -11.47
CA LYS A 100 -35.01 -11.59 -10.28
C LYS A 100 -33.92 -12.62 -10.54
N VAL A 101 -32.78 -12.46 -9.88
CA VAL A 101 -31.60 -13.31 -10.08
C VAL A 101 -31.22 -14.04 -8.79
N TYR A 102 -30.76 -15.28 -8.94
CA TYR A 102 -30.14 -16.05 -7.87
C TYR A 102 -28.63 -15.82 -7.83
N SER A 103 -28.00 -15.73 -8.99
CA SER A 103 -26.57 -15.51 -9.13
C SER A 103 -26.32 -14.60 -10.32
N MET A 104 -25.38 -13.67 -10.18
CA MET A 104 -24.94 -12.83 -11.28
C MET A 104 -23.44 -12.58 -11.16
N ASP A 105 -22.70 -12.96 -12.19
CA ASP A 105 -21.26 -12.81 -12.33
C ASP A 105 -21.00 -11.94 -13.55
N LEU A 106 -20.53 -10.71 -13.30
CA LEU A 106 -20.32 -9.69 -14.33
C LEU A 106 -18.83 -9.37 -14.46
N PRO A 107 -18.14 -9.92 -15.47
CA PRO A 107 -16.76 -9.59 -15.76
C PRO A 107 -16.59 -8.11 -16.16
N PHE A 108 -15.48 -7.50 -15.76
CA PHE A 108 -15.17 -6.11 -16.07
C PHE A 108 -13.67 -5.90 -16.33
N VAL A 109 -13.36 -4.89 -17.14
CA VAL A 109 -12.01 -4.32 -17.29
C VAL A 109 -12.14 -2.81 -17.18
N LEU A 110 -11.42 -2.21 -16.23
CA LEU A 110 -11.30 -0.76 -16.09
C LEU A 110 -9.87 -0.34 -16.44
N PHE A 111 -9.69 0.39 -17.53
CA PHE A 111 -8.38 0.90 -17.91
C PHE A 111 -7.96 2.07 -17.01
N ILE A 112 -6.71 2.02 -16.53
CA ILE A 112 -6.12 3.11 -15.76
C ILE A 112 -5.54 4.13 -16.74
N PRO A 113 -5.92 5.41 -16.65
CA PRO A 113 -5.39 6.45 -17.53
C PRO A 113 -3.85 6.52 -17.48
N PHE A 114 -3.22 6.56 -18.66
CA PHE A 114 -1.76 6.57 -18.81
C PHE A 114 -1.24 7.78 -19.62
N GLY A 115 -2.12 8.71 -20.02
CA GLY A 115 -1.79 9.88 -20.84
C GLY A 115 -1.33 11.10 -20.04
N LYS A 116 -0.50 11.95 -20.66
CA LYS A 116 -0.02 13.23 -20.08
C LYS A 116 -0.95 14.42 -20.32
N GLY A 117 -2.13 14.24 -20.92
CA GLY A 117 -2.93 15.36 -21.44
C GLY A 117 -4.42 15.23 -21.18
N GLY A 118 -4.91 16.06 -20.25
CA GLY A 118 -6.32 16.34 -20.01
C GLY A 118 -6.43 17.27 -18.81
N GLU A 119 -7.18 18.37 -18.92
CA GLU A 119 -7.53 19.20 -17.76
C GLU A 119 -8.44 18.44 -16.78
N GLU A 120 -9.16 17.43 -17.26
CA GLU A 120 -10.00 16.54 -16.46
C GLU A 120 -9.17 15.60 -15.58
N ALA A 121 -9.40 15.65 -14.26
CA ALA A 121 -8.76 14.78 -13.27
C ALA A 121 -8.89 13.29 -13.59
N ALA A 122 -10.01 12.89 -14.22
CA ALA A 122 -10.30 11.51 -14.61
C ALA A 122 -9.40 10.95 -15.72
N ARG A 123 -8.73 11.80 -16.50
CA ARG A 123 -7.82 11.40 -17.60
C ARG A 123 -6.34 11.49 -17.23
N ARG A 124 -6.03 12.09 -16.08
CA ARG A 124 -4.66 12.23 -15.60
C ARG A 124 -4.16 10.89 -15.06
N ILE A 125 -2.88 10.62 -15.26
CA ILE A 125 -2.20 9.48 -14.62
C ILE A 125 -2.43 9.56 -13.11
N PRO A 126 -3.12 8.58 -12.49
CA PRO A 126 -3.40 8.63 -11.07
C PRO A 126 -2.09 8.61 -10.26
N PRO A 127 -2.02 9.33 -9.13
CA PRO A 127 -0.93 9.18 -8.18
C PRO A 127 -0.86 7.74 -7.62
N ALA A 128 0.26 7.38 -6.98
CA ALA A 128 0.31 6.11 -6.26
C ALA A 128 -0.47 6.21 -4.94
N SER A 129 -0.98 5.08 -4.47
CA SER A 129 -1.53 4.95 -3.13
C SER A 129 -0.43 5.25 -2.11
N LEU A 130 -0.69 6.17 -1.19
CA LEU A 130 0.31 6.64 -0.23
C LEU A 130 -0.37 7.10 1.05
N GLN A 131 0.27 6.81 2.18
CA GLN A 131 -0.06 7.40 3.47
C GLN A 131 1.21 7.98 4.07
N LEU A 132 1.28 9.32 4.17
CA LEU A 132 2.40 9.98 4.84
C LEU A 132 2.35 9.74 6.37
N PRO A 133 3.50 9.89 7.07
CA PRO A 133 3.56 9.83 8.52
C PRO A 133 2.52 10.74 9.20
N SER A 134 2.00 10.30 10.35
CA SER A 134 0.95 11.01 11.09
C SER A 134 -0.35 11.24 10.29
N ARG A 135 -0.53 10.58 9.13
CA ARG A 135 -1.68 10.75 8.23
C ARG A 135 -1.88 12.20 7.76
N THR A 136 -0.77 12.93 7.54
CA THR A 136 -0.85 14.31 7.05
C THR A 136 -1.36 14.41 5.62
N ALA A 137 -1.13 13.38 4.80
CA ALA A 137 -1.72 13.21 3.48
C ALA A 137 -1.96 11.72 3.20
N GLU A 138 -3.08 11.41 2.56
CA GLU A 138 -3.47 10.06 2.16
C GLU A 138 -4.02 10.09 0.73
N THR A 139 -3.61 9.12 -0.08
CA THR A 139 -4.21 8.80 -1.38
C THR A 139 -4.48 7.31 -1.40
N TYR A 140 -5.72 6.91 -1.67
CA TYR A 140 -6.08 5.51 -1.85
C TYR A 140 -7.21 5.37 -2.88
N TYR A 141 -7.40 4.15 -3.38
CA TYR A 141 -8.40 3.86 -4.39
C TYR A 141 -9.38 2.80 -3.92
N GLU A 142 -10.62 2.96 -4.33
CA GLU A 142 -11.70 2.02 -4.05
C GLU A 142 -12.44 1.70 -5.36
N LEU A 143 -12.67 0.42 -5.63
CA LEU A 143 -13.68 0.00 -6.60
C LEU A 143 -15.04 0.18 -5.95
N VAL A 144 -15.88 1.02 -6.55
CA VAL A 144 -17.23 1.27 -6.08
C VAL A 144 -18.21 0.61 -7.03
N VAL A 145 -18.84 -0.46 -6.57
CA VAL A 145 -19.92 -1.15 -7.26
C VAL A 145 -21.24 -0.56 -6.81
N SER A 146 -22.00 0.03 -7.72
CA SER A 146 -23.34 0.53 -7.45
C SER A 146 -24.37 -0.46 -7.97
N VAL A 147 -25.20 -0.98 -7.07
CA VAL A 147 -26.29 -1.92 -7.41
C VAL A 147 -27.62 -1.25 -7.14
N GLN A 148 -28.42 -1.09 -8.18
CA GLN A 148 -29.80 -0.61 -8.09
C GLN A 148 -30.74 -1.81 -7.99
N GLN A 149 -31.55 -1.84 -6.93
CA GLN A 149 -32.58 -2.84 -6.68
C GLN A 149 -33.95 -2.20 -6.85
N GLY A 150 -34.69 -2.60 -7.89
CA GLY A 150 -35.98 -1.99 -8.23
C GLY A 150 -35.84 -0.51 -8.61
N TYR A 151 -36.77 0.34 -8.14
CA TYR A 151 -36.90 1.75 -8.52
C TYR A 151 -36.00 2.70 -7.69
N THR A 152 -35.93 2.51 -6.38
CA THR A 152 -35.39 3.54 -5.46
C THR A 152 -34.16 3.13 -4.66
N GLU A 153 -33.85 1.85 -4.50
CA GLU A 153 -32.78 1.40 -3.61
C GLU A 153 -31.47 1.20 -4.38
N GLN A 154 -30.62 2.24 -4.43
CA GLN A 154 -29.24 2.13 -4.92
C GLN A 154 -28.27 1.98 -3.74
N LYS A 155 -27.48 0.91 -3.74
CA LYS A 155 -26.43 0.67 -2.75
C LYS A 155 -25.06 0.65 -3.38
N LYS A 156 -24.10 1.26 -2.69
CA LYS A 156 -22.69 1.30 -3.09
C LYS A 156 -21.87 0.37 -2.20
N TYR A 157 -21.01 -0.43 -2.82
CA TYR A 157 -20.09 -1.34 -2.16
C TYR A 157 -18.67 -0.96 -2.56
N SER A 158 -17.83 -0.63 -1.58
CA SER A 158 -16.46 -0.16 -1.78
C SER A 158 -15.46 -1.27 -1.47
N PHE A 159 -14.51 -1.49 -2.39
CA PHE A 159 -13.44 -2.47 -2.24
C PHE A 159 -12.08 -1.78 -2.46
N PRO A 160 -11.16 -1.78 -1.49
CA PRO A 160 -9.89 -1.09 -1.62
C PRO A 160 -9.00 -1.75 -2.69
N VAL A 161 -8.38 -0.94 -3.53
CA VAL A 161 -7.41 -1.38 -4.55
C VAL A 161 -6.13 -0.55 -4.43
N PRO A 162 -5.04 -1.11 -3.91
CA PRO A 162 -3.78 -0.38 -3.84
C PRO A 162 -3.18 -0.23 -5.25
N ILE A 163 -2.77 0.98 -5.60
CA ILE A 163 -2.12 1.31 -6.88
C ILE A 163 -0.69 1.76 -6.62
N SER A 164 0.29 1.02 -7.14
CA SER A 164 1.70 1.41 -7.17
C SER A 164 2.07 2.05 -8.51
N ARG A 165 3.02 2.98 -8.50
CA ARG A 165 3.53 3.63 -9.72
C ARG A 165 4.95 3.22 -10.04
N TYR A 166 5.21 3.05 -11.32
CA TYR A 166 6.47 2.54 -11.85
C TYR A 166 7.10 3.49 -12.87
N ASP A 167 6.61 4.72 -13.01
CA ASP A 167 7.19 5.71 -13.92
C ASP A 167 8.44 6.39 -13.35
N THR A 168 8.72 6.22 -12.06
CA THR A 168 9.85 6.83 -11.34
C THR A 168 11.06 5.89 -11.19
N LEU A 169 11.02 4.70 -11.81
CA LEU A 169 12.06 3.68 -11.66
C LEU A 169 13.44 4.20 -12.07
N SER A 170 14.44 3.97 -11.22
CA SER A 170 15.80 4.46 -11.45
C SER A 170 16.51 3.83 -12.66
N THR A 171 16.00 2.71 -13.16
CA THR A 171 16.52 1.97 -14.32
C THR A 171 16.16 2.62 -15.65
N PHE A 172 15.15 3.50 -15.71
CA PHE A 172 14.83 4.15 -16.98
C PHE A 172 15.94 5.08 -17.48
N GLY A 173 16.24 4.98 -18.76
CA GLY A 173 17.29 5.77 -19.41
C GLY A 173 17.12 7.28 -19.30
N MET A 174 15.90 7.78 -19.06
CA MET A 174 15.68 9.22 -18.81
C MET A 174 16.32 9.70 -17.49
N TYR A 175 16.42 8.81 -16.50
CA TYR A 175 17.00 9.11 -15.18
C TYR A 175 18.50 8.88 -15.10
N ASN A 176 19.04 8.10 -16.04
CA ASN A 176 20.47 7.76 -16.14
C ASN A 176 21.25 8.72 -17.07
N ARG A 177 20.82 9.98 -17.09
CA ARG A 177 21.52 11.06 -17.81
C ARG A 177 22.25 11.94 -16.80
N LEU A 178 23.46 12.35 -17.18
CA LEU A 178 24.27 13.27 -16.39
C LEU A 178 23.53 14.59 -16.24
N GLU A 179 23.25 14.96 -15.00
CA GLU A 179 22.58 16.21 -14.66
C GLU A 179 23.57 17.17 -14.01
N THR A 180 23.83 18.28 -14.68
CA THR A 180 24.71 19.34 -14.19
C THR A 180 23.89 20.53 -13.70
N ALA A 181 24.39 21.21 -12.68
CA ALA A 181 23.86 22.50 -12.27
C ALA A 181 24.97 23.35 -11.71
N GLU A 182 24.89 24.65 -11.96
CA GLU A 182 25.86 25.62 -11.50
C GLU A 182 25.17 26.78 -10.79
N ARG A 183 25.83 27.32 -9.76
CA ARG A 183 25.32 28.45 -8.99
C ARG A 183 26.46 29.37 -8.58
N ILE A 184 26.18 30.66 -8.70
CA ILE A 184 27.03 31.76 -8.25
C ILE A 184 26.23 32.59 -7.24
N SER A 185 26.86 33.07 -6.17
CA SER A 185 26.21 33.98 -5.20
C SER A 185 26.84 35.37 -5.15
N ASP A 186 28.17 35.47 -5.24
CA ASP A 186 28.93 36.73 -5.07
C ASP A 186 29.93 36.99 -6.22
N HIS A 187 29.80 36.25 -7.33
CA HIS A 187 30.69 36.31 -8.51
C HIS A 187 32.16 35.97 -8.25
N ILE A 188 32.54 35.55 -7.05
CA ILE A 188 33.93 35.19 -6.72
C ILE A 188 34.17 33.69 -6.98
N VAL A 189 33.20 32.84 -6.62
CA VAL A 189 33.28 31.39 -6.75
C VAL A 189 32.05 30.85 -7.47
N LEU A 190 32.26 29.91 -8.38
CA LEU A 190 31.22 29.12 -9.05
C LEU A 190 31.14 27.74 -8.40
N LEU A 191 29.97 27.37 -7.88
CA LEU A 191 29.67 26.02 -7.42
C LEU A 191 28.95 25.26 -8.53
N GLY A 192 29.62 24.28 -9.11
CA GLY A 192 29.06 23.29 -10.02
C GLY A 192 28.84 21.95 -9.33
N ILE A 193 27.72 21.30 -9.65
CA ILE A 193 27.46 19.91 -9.28
C ILE A 193 27.19 19.07 -10.52
N THR A 194 27.54 17.79 -10.44
CA THR A 194 27.21 16.79 -11.46
C THR A 194 26.69 15.54 -10.79
N LEU A 195 25.52 15.10 -11.23
CA LEU A 195 24.84 13.88 -10.78
C LEU A 195 24.90 12.83 -11.91
N PRO A 196 25.31 11.58 -11.63
CA PRO A 196 25.29 10.50 -12.62
C PRO A 196 23.86 10.05 -12.96
N ARG A 197 22.95 10.15 -12.00
CA ARG A 197 21.51 9.87 -12.14
C ARG A 197 20.70 10.80 -11.24
N TRP A 198 19.40 10.88 -11.48
CA TRP A 198 18.51 11.77 -10.72
C TRP A 198 17.23 11.10 -10.21
N SER A 199 17.14 9.76 -10.27
CA SER A 199 16.14 8.97 -9.55
C SER A 199 16.83 8.03 -8.54
N TYR A 200 16.35 8.02 -7.30
CA TYR A 200 16.92 7.27 -6.17
C TYR A 200 15.84 6.58 -5.34
N GLY A 201 16.11 5.36 -4.91
CA GLY A 201 15.26 4.57 -4.01
C GLY A 201 15.79 4.47 -2.58
N PRO A 202 15.12 3.72 -1.69
CA PRO A 202 15.63 3.36 -0.37
C PRO A 202 17.00 2.67 -0.48
N LEU A 203 17.93 2.96 0.44
CA LEU A 203 19.28 2.40 0.50
C LEU A 203 20.19 2.66 -0.71
N ASP A 204 19.71 3.42 -1.69
CA ASP A 204 20.50 3.75 -2.87
C ASP A 204 21.65 4.72 -2.51
N PRO A 205 22.86 4.49 -3.07
CA PRO A 205 23.94 5.47 -2.97
C PRO A 205 23.67 6.67 -3.88
N VAL A 206 23.73 7.86 -3.29
CA VAL A 206 23.66 9.16 -3.97
C VAL A 206 25.06 9.75 -4.00
N SER A 207 25.69 9.74 -5.17
CA SER A 207 27.05 10.29 -5.37
C SER A 207 26.98 11.61 -6.15
N VAL A 208 27.60 12.65 -5.61
CA VAL A 208 27.57 14.00 -6.18
C VAL A 208 29.01 14.47 -6.41
N TYR A 209 29.32 14.77 -7.67
CA TYR A 209 30.57 15.42 -8.03
C TYR A 209 30.42 16.92 -7.86
N ILE A 210 31.31 17.53 -7.09
CA ILE A 210 31.27 18.94 -6.76
C ILE A 210 32.53 19.60 -7.30
N LYS A 211 32.33 20.68 -8.04
CA LYS A 211 33.38 21.54 -8.59
C LYS A 211 33.19 22.94 -8.05
N LEU A 212 34.20 23.46 -7.34
CA LEU A 212 34.27 24.85 -6.91
C LEU A 212 35.37 25.52 -7.73
N SER A 213 35.01 26.35 -8.70
CA SER A 213 35.98 27.07 -9.54
C SER A 213 36.04 28.55 -9.19
N PRO A 214 37.23 29.13 -9.03
CA PRO A 214 37.39 30.57 -8.86
C PRO A 214 37.00 31.29 -10.16
N ASN A 215 36.40 32.47 -10.06
CA ASN A 215 36.14 33.31 -11.23
C ASN A 215 37.47 33.91 -11.76
N PRO A 216 37.81 33.69 -13.05
CA PRO A 216 39.03 34.24 -13.66
C PRO A 216 39.16 35.77 -13.54
N GLU A 217 38.05 36.50 -13.58
CA GLU A 217 38.05 37.97 -13.48
C GLU A 217 38.39 38.47 -12.07
N TRP A 218 38.21 37.63 -11.03
CA TRP A 218 38.34 38.01 -9.62
C TRP A 218 39.38 37.15 -8.87
N LEU A 219 40.38 36.60 -9.57
CA LEU A 219 41.38 35.66 -9.04
C LEU A 219 42.08 36.12 -7.75
N ASN A 220 42.44 37.40 -7.65
CA ASN A 220 43.10 37.95 -6.46
C ASN A 220 42.23 37.91 -5.19
N LYS A 221 40.91 37.97 -5.35
CA LYS A 221 39.94 37.83 -4.25
C LYS A 221 39.59 36.36 -4.04
N ALA A 222 39.42 35.60 -5.12
CA ALA A 222 39.11 34.17 -5.05
C ALA A 222 40.20 33.35 -4.34
N LYS A 223 41.49 33.64 -4.56
CA LYS A 223 42.62 32.99 -3.85
C LYS A 223 42.61 33.16 -2.33
N LYS A 224 41.95 34.22 -1.82
CA LYS A 224 41.80 34.48 -0.38
C LYS A 224 40.66 33.68 0.25
N VAL A 225 39.78 33.11 -0.57
CA VAL A 225 38.65 32.31 -0.12
C VAL A 225 39.16 30.99 0.42
N THR A 226 38.66 30.58 1.59
CA THR A 226 38.94 29.26 2.17
C THR A 226 37.64 28.48 2.24
N ILE A 227 37.66 27.25 1.74
CA ILE A 227 36.53 26.32 1.79
C ILE A 227 36.55 25.66 3.16
N GLN A 228 35.63 26.02 4.06
CA GLN A 228 35.59 25.47 5.41
C GLN A 228 35.05 24.04 5.39
N LYS A 229 33.84 23.88 4.84
CA LYS A 229 33.11 22.62 4.81
C LYS A 229 32.12 22.60 3.67
N ILE A 230 31.83 21.43 3.15
CA ILE A 230 30.80 21.21 2.15
C ILE A 230 29.76 20.27 2.75
N THR A 231 28.49 20.64 2.63
CA THR A 231 27.37 19.88 3.17
C THR A 231 26.46 19.46 2.03
N ILE A 232 26.16 18.16 1.96
CA ILE A 232 25.11 17.63 1.11
C ILE A 232 23.93 17.26 1.98
N GLY A 233 22.72 17.61 1.55
CA GLY A 233 21.48 17.17 2.17
C GLY A 233 20.45 16.77 1.13
N ILE A 234 19.48 15.98 1.58
CA ILE A 234 18.25 15.71 0.83
C ILE A 234 17.09 16.33 1.61
N GLU A 235 16.35 17.19 0.93
CA GLU A 235 15.19 17.87 1.46
C GLU A 235 13.92 17.30 0.82
N GLU A 236 13.03 16.80 1.67
CA GLU A 236 11.64 16.50 1.33
C GLU A 236 10.82 17.79 1.46
N VAL A 237 10.06 18.11 0.43
CA VAL A 237 9.14 19.23 0.42
C VAL A 237 7.74 18.71 0.13
N VAL A 238 6.86 18.87 1.12
CA VAL A 238 5.44 18.60 0.97
C VAL A 238 4.71 19.93 0.86
N VAL A 239 4.07 20.14 -0.28
CA VAL A 239 3.19 21.28 -0.54
C VAL A 239 1.75 20.81 -0.40
N TYR A 240 1.01 21.39 0.52
CA TYR A 240 -0.41 21.12 0.75
C TYR A 240 -1.24 22.22 0.08
N ASN A 241 -2.02 21.83 -0.91
CA ASN A 241 -2.93 22.71 -1.63
C ASN A 241 -4.30 22.62 -0.97
N HIS A 242 -4.64 23.66 -0.22
CA HIS A 242 -5.98 23.84 0.30
C HIS A 242 -6.75 24.58 -0.80
N GLU A 243 -7.77 23.95 -1.39
CA GLU A 243 -8.59 24.64 -2.40
C GLU A 243 -9.07 25.99 -1.85
N GLY A 244 -8.78 27.07 -2.59
CA GLY A 244 -9.14 28.45 -2.24
C GLY A 244 -8.12 29.23 -1.39
N ASP A 245 -7.12 28.58 -0.78
CA ASP A 245 -6.13 29.22 0.11
C ASP A 245 -4.70 29.16 -0.48
N GLU A 246 -3.79 29.97 0.09
CA GLU A 246 -2.37 29.88 -0.27
C GLU A 246 -1.79 28.49 0.11
N PRO A 247 -0.95 27.90 -0.76
CA PRO A 247 -0.40 26.57 -0.54
C PRO A 247 0.55 26.56 0.67
N TYR A 248 0.32 25.63 1.60
CA TYR A 248 1.16 25.46 2.78
C TYR A 248 2.35 24.54 2.48
N ARG A 249 3.57 25.01 2.69
CA ARG A 249 4.81 24.26 2.38
C ARG A 249 5.52 23.80 3.66
N LYS A 250 5.74 22.49 3.78
CA LYS A 250 6.56 21.87 4.83
C LYS A 250 7.85 21.34 4.22
N VAL A 251 8.99 21.75 4.77
CA VAL A 251 10.32 21.29 4.33
C VAL A 251 10.96 20.49 5.46
N LYS A 252 11.44 19.28 5.14
CA LYS A 252 12.11 18.37 6.07
C LYS A 252 13.42 17.89 5.46
N THR A 253 14.53 18.05 6.17
CA THR A 253 15.80 17.42 5.75
C THR A 253 15.81 15.97 6.22
N ILE A 254 15.85 15.03 5.28
CA ILE A 254 15.78 13.58 5.58
C ILE A 254 17.15 12.93 5.71
N ALA A 255 18.16 13.48 5.04
CA ALA A 255 19.54 13.03 5.12
C ALA A 255 20.47 14.23 4.99
N LYS A 256 21.59 14.21 5.72
CA LYS A 256 22.60 15.27 5.68
C LYS A 256 23.97 14.69 5.98
N LYS A 257 24.96 15.08 5.19
CA LYS A 257 26.37 14.75 5.41
C LYS A 257 27.23 15.98 5.20
N THR A 258 28.15 16.23 6.11
CA THR A 258 29.07 17.36 6.07
C THR A 258 30.50 16.85 6.04
N GLN A 259 31.30 17.35 5.11
CA GLN A 259 32.74 17.11 5.03
C GLN A 259 33.47 18.43 5.35
N ALA A 260 34.32 18.40 6.37
CA ALA A 260 35.26 19.49 6.62
C ALA A 260 36.39 19.41 5.58
N VAL A 261 36.71 20.55 4.96
CA VAL A 261 37.74 20.64 3.91
C VAL A 261 38.93 21.44 4.44
N GLY A 262 38.71 22.69 4.85
CA GLY A 262 39.75 23.54 5.45
C GLY A 262 40.85 24.01 4.47
N VAL A 263 40.57 24.03 3.16
CA VAL A 263 41.57 24.30 2.11
C VAL A 263 41.32 25.66 1.46
N LYS A 264 42.38 26.44 1.22
CA LYS A 264 42.33 27.69 0.43
C LYS A 264 42.06 27.39 -1.03
N MET A 265 41.31 28.25 -1.70
CA MET A 265 40.86 28.02 -3.07
C MET A 265 42.04 27.86 -4.05
N PRO A 266 42.21 26.69 -4.70
CA PRO A 266 43.25 26.46 -5.70
C PRO A 266 42.94 27.21 -7.01
N GLU A 267 43.98 27.57 -7.77
CA GLU A 267 43.82 28.22 -9.09
C GLU A 267 43.06 27.35 -10.11
N ALA A 268 43.30 26.03 -10.08
CA ALA A 268 42.61 25.07 -10.93
C ALA A 268 41.16 24.77 -10.48
N GLY A 269 40.73 25.31 -9.34
CA GLY A 269 39.49 24.94 -8.66
C GLY A 269 39.64 23.73 -7.74
N TYR A 270 38.64 23.53 -6.89
CA TYR A 270 38.55 22.42 -5.95
C TYR A 270 37.50 21.42 -6.44
N PHE A 271 37.88 20.14 -6.51
CA PHE A 271 37.03 19.05 -6.94
C PHE A 271 36.91 18.04 -5.81
N THR A 272 35.69 17.61 -5.50
CA THR A 272 35.44 16.53 -4.53
C THR A 272 34.26 15.70 -4.96
N ASN A 273 34.25 14.43 -4.57
CA ASN A 273 33.07 13.57 -4.66
C ASN A 273 32.56 13.34 -3.24
N LEU A 274 31.28 13.62 -3.05
CA LEU A 274 30.59 13.38 -1.80
C LEU A 274 29.38 12.49 -2.05
N GLY A 275 29.31 11.40 -1.28
CA GLY A 275 28.21 10.46 -1.33
C GLY A 275 27.46 10.34 0.00
N LEU A 276 26.15 10.12 -0.09
CA LEU A 276 25.28 9.75 1.03
C LEU A 276 24.33 8.62 0.59
N VAL A 277 23.82 7.85 1.53
CA VAL A 277 22.86 6.77 1.25
C VAL A 277 21.45 7.30 1.50
N PHE A 278 20.53 7.04 0.58
CA PHE A 278 19.14 7.44 0.75
C PHE A 278 18.50 6.66 1.91
N PRO A 279 17.82 7.33 2.86
CA PRO A 279 17.31 6.68 4.06
C PRO A 279 16.18 5.71 3.71
N ALA A 280 16.22 4.52 4.31
CA ALA A 280 15.11 3.59 4.31
C ALA A 280 14.38 3.63 5.66
N LYS A 281 13.10 3.33 5.62
CA LYS A 281 12.24 3.17 6.78
C LYS A 281 12.21 1.69 7.18
N ASP A 282 12.44 1.41 8.45
CA ASP A 282 12.16 0.07 9.00
C ASP A 282 10.65 -0.17 8.98
N LEU A 283 10.24 -1.30 8.39
CA LEU A 283 8.85 -1.68 8.28
C LEU A 283 8.32 -2.30 9.59
N ARG A 284 9.22 -2.72 10.48
CA ARG A 284 8.87 -3.30 11.78
C ARG A 284 8.43 -2.21 12.76
N ASP A 285 7.52 -2.57 13.65
CA ASP A 285 7.13 -1.73 14.77
C ASP A 285 8.19 -1.75 15.89
N ASP A 286 7.96 -0.99 16.96
CA ASP A 286 8.88 -0.88 18.11
C ASP A 286 9.13 -2.23 18.81
N ASN A 287 8.27 -3.23 18.59
CA ASN A 287 8.41 -4.59 19.10
C ASN A 287 9.14 -5.51 18.11
N GLY A 288 9.60 -4.99 16.97
CA GLY A 288 10.26 -5.76 15.92
C GLY A 288 9.30 -6.59 15.05
N ILE A 289 7.99 -6.37 15.16
CA ILE A 289 6.96 -7.12 14.45
C ILE A 289 6.57 -6.38 13.17
N LEU A 290 6.42 -7.11 12.06
CA LEU A 290 5.91 -6.54 10.83
C LEU A 290 4.38 -6.32 10.97
N PRO A 291 3.89 -5.07 10.90
CA PRO A 291 2.47 -4.79 11.05
C PRO A 291 1.68 -5.41 9.89
N ARG A 292 0.44 -5.82 10.18
CA ARG A 292 -0.45 -6.36 9.15
C ARG A 292 -0.67 -5.30 8.07
N ASN A 293 -0.51 -5.70 6.81
CA ASN A 293 -0.67 -4.81 5.68
C ASN A 293 -2.11 -4.23 5.64
N LYS A 294 -2.22 -2.93 5.38
CA LYS A 294 -3.52 -2.27 5.18
C LYS A 294 -3.95 -2.52 3.74
N GLN A 295 -5.17 -3.01 3.54
CA GLN A 295 -5.66 -3.38 2.20
C GLN A 295 -5.58 -2.23 1.18
N ALA A 296 -5.71 -0.97 1.64
CA ALA A 296 -5.70 0.22 0.77
C ALA A 296 -4.30 0.77 0.46
N PHE A 297 -3.24 0.35 1.17
CA PHE A 297 -1.92 0.99 1.08
C PHE A 297 -0.80 -0.06 0.97
N PRO A 298 0.06 0.00 -0.06
CA PRO A 298 1.27 -0.81 -0.09
C PRO A 298 2.22 -0.48 1.07
N MET A 299 2.99 -1.46 1.53
CA MET A 299 4.06 -1.24 2.51
C MET A 299 5.34 -0.80 1.81
N TYR A 300 5.62 0.51 1.86
CA TYR A 300 6.84 1.09 1.30
C TYR A 300 7.97 1.17 2.33
N SER A 301 9.19 0.86 1.91
CA SER A 301 10.43 1.03 2.68
C SER A 301 10.95 2.47 2.67
N VAL A 302 10.15 3.43 2.21
CA VAL A 302 10.41 4.87 2.28
C VAL A 302 9.29 5.58 3.03
N SER A 303 9.60 6.68 3.71
CA SER A 303 8.59 7.49 4.41
C SER A 303 7.67 8.26 3.45
N GLY A 304 8.16 8.51 2.24
CA GLY A 304 7.48 9.18 1.13
C GLY A 304 8.31 9.02 -0.15
N PHE A 305 7.70 9.33 -1.28
CA PHE A 305 8.35 9.31 -2.59
C PHE A 305 7.75 10.41 -3.46
N THR A 306 8.40 10.72 -4.60
CA THR A 306 7.97 11.83 -5.45
C THR A 306 6.59 11.54 -6.03
N THR A 307 5.59 12.35 -5.67
CA THR A 307 4.22 12.19 -6.14
C THR A 307 3.48 13.53 -6.17
N SER A 308 2.44 13.62 -7.01
CA SER A 308 1.58 14.79 -7.13
C SER A 308 0.12 14.33 -7.18
N GLY A 309 -0.64 14.69 -6.15
CA GLY A 309 -2.10 14.59 -6.13
C GLY A 309 -2.75 15.92 -6.53
N THR A 310 -4.05 16.02 -6.28
CA THR A 310 -4.82 17.27 -6.38
C THR A 310 -4.57 18.14 -5.14
N LEU A 311 -4.65 17.54 -3.95
CA LEU A 311 -4.55 18.27 -2.67
C LEU A 311 -3.12 18.44 -2.15
N TYR A 312 -2.14 17.71 -2.67
CA TYR A 312 -0.76 17.81 -2.21
C TYR A 312 0.26 17.42 -3.28
N LYS A 313 1.50 17.85 -3.06
CA LYS A 313 2.66 17.52 -3.89
C LYS A 313 3.86 17.21 -3.01
N VAL A 314 4.53 16.10 -3.25
CA VAL A 314 5.76 15.69 -2.57
C VAL A 314 6.91 15.77 -3.57
N GLU A 315 7.88 16.63 -3.28
CA GLU A 315 9.06 16.86 -4.10
C GLU A 315 10.33 16.69 -3.28
N TYR A 316 11.38 16.16 -3.90
CA TYR A 316 12.67 15.99 -3.25
C TYR A 316 13.72 16.84 -3.95
N TYR A 317 14.63 17.38 -3.15
CA TYR A 317 15.72 18.21 -3.63
C TYR A 317 17.03 17.78 -3.01
N LEU A 318 18.05 17.63 -3.84
CA LEU A 318 19.43 17.57 -3.40
C LEU A 318 19.91 18.99 -3.13
N THR A 319 20.38 19.26 -1.92
CA THR A 319 21.01 20.52 -1.55
C THR A 319 22.50 20.34 -1.33
N VAL A 320 23.31 21.15 -2.01
CA VAL A 320 24.75 21.25 -1.79
C VAL A 320 25.05 22.65 -1.29
N LYS A 321 25.57 22.73 -0.07
CA LYS A 321 25.96 23.98 0.58
C LYS A 321 27.47 24.01 0.80
N ALA A 322 28.14 24.94 0.12
CA ALA A 322 29.55 25.24 0.32
C ALA A 322 29.68 26.39 1.32
N HIS A 323 30.33 26.11 2.45
CA HIS A 323 30.63 27.12 3.47
C HIS A 323 32.03 27.68 3.25
N MET A 324 32.15 28.99 3.17
CA MET A 324 33.39 29.66 2.79
C MET A 324 33.71 30.83 3.72
N THR A 325 34.99 31.12 3.90
CA THR A 325 35.44 32.39 4.51
C THR A 325 35.87 33.37 3.44
N ALA A 326 35.65 34.66 3.67
CA ALA A 326 35.97 35.74 2.74
C ALA A 326 35.19 35.71 1.41
N ALA A 327 34.11 34.91 1.35
CA ALA A 327 33.11 34.86 0.30
C ALA A 327 31.77 34.44 0.92
N LYS A 328 30.66 34.68 0.22
CA LYS A 328 29.31 34.30 0.67
C LYS A 328 29.09 32.81 0.46
N ASP A 329 28.52 32.12 1.45
CA ASP A 329 28.10 30.72 1.32
C ASP A 329 27.21 30.53 0.07
N ILE A 330 27.49 29.47 -0.70
CA ILE A 330 26.72 29.13 -1.90
C ILE A 330 25.86 27.92 -1.58
N ILE A 331 24.56 28.03 -1.85
CA ILE A 331 23.60 26.93 -1.75
C ILE A 331 23.07 26.64 -3.15
N LEU A 332 23.27 25.42 -3.62
CA LEU A 332 22.71 24.90 -4.85
C LEU A 332 21.67 23.84 -4.52
N ARG A 333 20.48 24.00 -5.09
CA ARG A 333 19.35 23.10 -4.88
C ARG A 333 18.89 22.55 -6.22
N LYS A 334 18.94 21.23 -6.40
CA LYS A 334 18.55 20.52 -7.63
C LYS A 334 17.40 19.55 -7.33
N PRO A 335 16.32 19.53 -8.12
CA PRO A 335 15.26 18.54 -7.95
C PRO A 335 15.77 17.14 -8.27
N ILE A 336 15.33 16.15 -7.48
CA ILE A 336 15.57 14.73 -7.71
C ILE A 336 14.23 13.98 -7.61
N ILE A 337 14.18 12.80 -8.22
CA ILE A 337 13.06 11.87 -8.12
C ILE A 337 13.38 10.82 -7.07
N VAL A 338 12.41 10.55 -6.21
CA VAL A 338 12.47 9.45 -5.25
C VAL A 338 11.48 8.38 -5.69
N CYS A 339 11.98 7.15 -5.84
CA CYS A 339 11.22 5.96 -6.18
C CYS A 339 10.93 5.16 -4.90
N PRO A 340 9.77 4.48 -4.79
CA PRO A 340 9.50 3.57 -3.67
C PRO A 340 10.38 2.31 -3.63
N LEU A 341 11.01 1.94 -4.74
CA LEU A 341 11.86 0.75 -4.89
C LEU A 341 13.34 1.16 -4.95
N ASP A 342 14.22 0.33 -4.39
CA ASP A 342 15.67 0.48 -4.51
C ASP A 342 16.14 0.17 -5.93
N HIS A 343 17.40 0.47 -6.25
CA HIS A 343 17.91 0.26 -7.60
C HIS A 343 17.89 -1.22 -8.02
N ALA A 344 18.11 -2.14 -7.07
CA ALA A 344 18.05 -3.58 -7.34
C ALA A 344 16.62 -4.02 -7.68
N GLY A 345 15.63 -3.67 -6.86
CA GLY A 345 14.23 -3.95 -7.14
C GLY A 345 13.74 -3.28 -8.42
N CYS A 346 14.19 -2.06 -8.72
CA CYS A 346 13.90 -1.41 -10.01
C CYS A 346 14.39 -2.24 -11.20
N LYS A 347 15.50 -2.98 -11.05
CA LYS A 347 16.07 -3.83 -12.11
C LYS A 347 15.31 -5.14 -12.25
N GLU A 348 14.89 -5.74 -11.15
CA GLU A 348 14.07 -6.96 -11.15
C GLU A 348 12.72 -6.72 -11.82
N GLU A 349 12.07 -5.58 -11.56
CA GLU A 349 10.78 -5.23 -12.18
C GLU A 349 10.87 -4.99 -13.70
N MET A 350 12.05 -4.67 -14.24
CA MET A 350 12.18 -4.36 -15.68
C MET A 350 11.81 -5.53 -16.58
N GLU A 351 12.16 -6.77 -16.19
CA GLU A 351 11.84 -7.96 -16.97
C GLU A 351 10.33 -8.21 -17.02
N ALA A 352 9.67 -8.08 -15.86
CA ALA A 352 8.23 -8.24 -15.76
C ALA A 352 7.46 -7.12 -16.46
N ILE A 353 7.97 -5.88 -16.45
CA ILE A 353 7.44 -4.75 -17.22
C ILE A 353 7.52 -5.03 -18.73
N GLU A 354 8.66 -5.54 -19.22
CA GLU A 354 8.84 -5.85 -20.63
C GLU A 354 7.86 -6.94 -21.08
N GLN A 355 7.69 -7.98 -20.26
CA GLN A 355 6.71 -9.03 -20.54
C GLN A 355 5.28 -8.48 -20.54
N ALA A 356 4.91 -7.68 -19.54
CA ALA A 356 3.59 -7.06 -19.48
C ALA A 356 3.30 -6.14 -20.67
N ALA A 357 4.32 -5.45 -21.21
CA ALA A 357 4.19 -4.64 -22.42
C ALA A 357 3.95 -5.49 -23.68
N LYS A 358 4.61 -6.65 -23.79
CA LYS A 358 4.38 -7.62 -24.89
C LYS A 358 2.95 -8.19 -24.82
N ASP A 359 2.49 -8.54 -23.62
CA ASP A 359 1.13 -9.07 -23.42
C ASP A 359 0.07 -8.00 -23.73
N ALA A 360 0.32 -6.76 -23.31
CA ALA A 360 -0.57 -5.62 -23.56
C ALA A 360 -0.73 -5.29 -25.06
N ALA A 361 0.27 -5.56 -25.90
CA ALA A 361 0.19 -5.31 -27.33
C ALA A 361 -0.94 -6.06 -28.04
N HIS A 362 -1.46 -7.14 -27.44
CA HIS A 362 -2.55 -7.94 -27.98
C HIS A 362 -3.93 -7.52 -27.46
N VAL A 363 -4.01 -6.49 -26.62
CA VAL A 363 -5.26 -6.06 -25.98
C VAL A 363 -5.84 -4.84 -26.69
N ASP A 364 -7.07 -4.99 -27.17
CA ASP A 364 -7.87 -3.88 -27.67
C ASP A 364 -8.51 -3.12 -26.50
N GLN A 365 -8.30 -1.80 -26.46
CA GLN A 365 -8.83 -0.92 -25.42
C GLN A 365 -10.31 -0.58 -25.63
N GLU A 366 -10.74 -0.48 -26.89
CA GLU A 366 -12.13 -0.12 -27.22
C GLU A 366 -13.05 -1.34 -27.10
N ASN A 367 -12.51 -2.53 -27.32
CA ASN A 367 -13.25 -3.78 -27.21
C ASN A 367 -12.45 -4.86 -26.46
N PRO A 368 -12.26 -4.73 -25.14
CA PRO A 368 -11.56 -5.72 -24.36
C PRO A 368 -12.34 -7.05 -24.39
N MET A 369 -11.68 -8.12 -24.81
CA MET A 369 -12.28 -9.46 -24.85
C MET A 369 -12.55 -9.96 -23.42
N LEU A 370 -13.78 -9.78 -22.95
CA LEU A 370 -14.25 -10.20 -21.64
C LEU A 370 -14.95 -11.57 -21.72
N PRO A 371 -14.84 -12.41 -20.67
CA PRO A 371 -15.68 -13.59 -20.54
C PRO A 371 -17.17 -13.20 -20.58
N ALA A 372 -18.02 -14.12 -21.05
CA ALA A 372 -19.45 -13.88 -21.08
C ALA A 372 -19.99 -13.71 -19.64
N PRO A 373 -20.88 -12.73 -19.39
CA PRO A 373 -21.52 -12.59 -18.09
C PRO A 373 -22.41 -13.80 -17.81
N THR A 374 -22.38 -14.29 -16.57
CA THR A 374 -23.23 -15.40 -16.14
C THR A 374 -24.35 -14.85 -15.28
N ILE A 375 -25.58 -14.93 -15.76
CA ILE A 375 -26.77 -14.44 -15.05
C ILE A 375 -27.75 -15.61 -14.89
N VAL A 376 -27.96 -16.04 -13.65
CA VAL A 376 -28.86 -17.13 -13.31
C VAL A 376 -30.15 -16.54 -12.75
N ARG A 377 -31.19 -16.58 -13.57
CA ARG A 377 -32.51 -16.02 -13.25
C ARG A 377 -33.31 -16.96 -12.37
N MET A 378 -34.33 -16.42 -11.73
CA MET A 378 -35.28 -17.21 -10.93
C MET A 378 -35.96 -18.33 -11.73
N ASN A 379 -36.23 -18.10 -13.02
CA ASN A 379 -36.97 -19.03 -13.87
C ASN A 379 -36.05 -19.99 -14.66
N ASP A 380 -34.73 -19.90 -14.49
CA ASP A 380 -33.79 -20.76 -15.21
C ASP A 380 -33.80 -22.18 -14.62
N TYR A 381 -33.56 -23.17 -15.48
CA TYR A 381 -33.50 -24.57 -15.06
C TYR A 381 -32.35 -24.80 -14.07
N ASN A 382 -32.61 -25.49 -12.96
CA ASN A 382 -31.65 -25.76 -11.88
C ASN A 382 -31.00 -24.50 -11.26
N ALA A 383 -31.66 -23.34 -11.31
CA ALA A 383 -31.10 -22.09 -10.81
C ALA A 383 -30.63 -22.16 -9.34
N LEU A 384 -31.35 -22.88 -8.47
CA LEU A 384 -30.98 -23.08 -7.07
C LEU A 384 -29.67 -23.89 -6.89
N HIS A 385 -29.33 -24.76 -7.84
CA HIS A 385 -28.09 -25.56 -7.79
C HIS A 385 -26.85 -24.68 -7.87
N THR A 386 -26.94 -23.52 -8.52
CA THR A 386 -25.84 -22.55 -8.60
C THR A 386 -25.49 -21.91 -7.26
N LEU A 387 -26.41 -21.99 -6.29
CA LEU A 387 -26.19 -21.57 -4.90
C LEU A 387 -25.77 -22.74 -4.01
N GLY A 388 -25.45 -23.90 -4.60
CA GLY A 388 -25.14 -25.13 -3.86
C GLY A 388 -26.38 -25.80 -3.26
N MET A 389 -27.58 -25.43 -3.68
CA MET A 389 -28.83 -26.01 -3.16
C MET A 389 -29.47 -26.95 -4.18
N THR A 390 -29.84 -28.14 -3.73
CA THR A 390 -30.63 -29.07 -4.55
C THR A 390 -32.09 -29.02 -4.10
N MET A 391 -33.03 -29.04 -5.06
CA MET A 391 -34.43 -29.27 -4.71
C MET A 391 -34.59 -30.74 -4.32
N LEU A 392 -34.90 -31.01 -3.06
CA LEU A 392 -35.46 -32.30 -2.68
C LEU A 392 -36.91 -32.32 -3.17
N THR A 393 -37.18 -33.03 -4.27
CA THR A 393 -38.57 -33.35 -4.60
C THR A 393 -39.14 -34.11 -3.41
N ARG A 394 -40.34 -33.72 -2.99
CA ARG A 394 -41.12 -34.45 -1.99
C ARG A 394 -41.70 -35.71 -2.65
N ASP A 395 -40.86 -36.46 -3.33
CA ASP A 395 -41.22 -37.77 -3.83
C ASP A 395 -41.23 -38.69 -2.63
N THR A 396 -42.45 -39.10 -2.26
CA THR A 396 -42.73 -40.11 -1.25
C THR A 396 -42.20 -41.50 -1.64
N SER A 397 -41.49 -41.62 -2.77
CA SER A 397 -40.78 -42.81 -3.21
C SER A 397 -39.27 -42.70 -2.95
N THR A 398 -38.88 -43.12 -1.75
CA THR A 398 -37.69 -43.94 -1.44
C THR A 398 -36.37 -43.67 -2.20
N GLY A 399 -35.42 -43.02 -1.53
CA GLY A 399 -33.99 -43.11 -1.87
C GLY A 399 -33.10 -42.03 -1.23
N GLY A 400 -33.44 -40.75 -1.41
CA GLY A 400 -32.59 -39.63 -0.97
C GLY A 400 -32.60 -39.35 0.54
N TRP A 401 -33.73 -39.60 1.22
CA TRP A 401 -33.84 -39.42 2.67
C TRP A 401 -33.04 -40.46 3.45
N GLN A 402 -33.00 -41.70 2.95
CA GLN A 402 -32.23 -42.78 3.56
C GLN A 402 -30.72 -42.51 3.49
N SER A 403 -30.22 -41.95 2.39
CA SER A 403 -28.79 -41.62 2.27
C SER A 403 -28.36 -40.49 3.21
N LEU A 404 -29.21 -39.48 3.41
CA LEU A 404 -28.95 -38.36 4.33
C LEU A 404 -29.05 -38.76 5.80
N GLU A 405 -30.01 -39.62 6.15
CA GLU A 405 -30.04 -40.29 7.47
C GLU A 405 -28.79 -41.14 7.69
N HIS A 406 -28.33 -41.86 6.66
CA HIS A 406 -27.12 -42.66 6.76
C HIS A 406 -25.86 -41.81 6.95
N VAL A 407 -25.78 -40.62 6.32
CA VAL A 407 -24.71 -39.64 6.53
C VAL A 407 -24.77 -39.06 7.94
N LEU A 408 -25.95 -38.69 8.44
CA LEU A 408 -26.13 -38.21 9.82
C LEU A 408 -25.76 -39.28 10.86
N GLN A 409 -26.15 -40.54 10.63
CA GLN A 409 -25.74 -41.66 11.48
C GLN A 409 -24.22 -41.87 11.44
N ASN A 410 -23.59 -41.72 10.28
CA ASN A 410 -22.14 -41.84 10.14
C ASN A 410 -21.40 -40.68 10.84
N ILE A 411 -21.91 -39.44 10.76
CA ILE A 411 -21.35 -38.30 11.49
C ILE A 411 -21.48 -38.50 13.01
N ASN A 412 -22.64 -38.99 13.48
CA ASN A 412 -22.82 -39.27 14.90
C ASN A 412 -21.92 -40.41 15.39
N LYS A 413 -21.70 -41.44 14.56
CA LYS A 413 -20.70 -42.50 14.84
C LYS A 413 -19.29 -41.93 14.89
N LEU A 414 -18.93 -41.04 13.96
CA LEU A 414 -17.63 -40.38 13.93
C LEU A 414 -17.41 -39.50 15.17
N ASN A 415 -18.41 -38.74 15.61
CA ASN A 415 -18.33 -37.93 16.81
C ASN A 415 -18.12 -38.78 18.07
N ARG A 416 -18.86 -39.89 18.23
CA ARG A 416 -18.60 -40.84 19.34
C ARG A 416 -17.22 -41.49 19.26
N SER A 417 -16.73 -41.75 18.05
CA SER A 417 -15.37 -42.24 17.82
C SER A 417 -14.32 -41.21 18.25
N LEU A 418 -14.50 -39.93 17.89
CA LEU A 418 -13.63 -38.82 18.28
C LEU A 418 -13.64 -38.60 19.79
N GLU A 419 -14.81 -38.66 20.43
CA GLU A 419 -14.92 -38.63 21.89
C GLU A 419 -14.18 -39.81 22.54
N GLY A 420 -14.29 -41.00 21.96
CA GLY A 420 -13.52 -42.17 22.39
C GLY A 420 -12.00 -41.98 22.26
N VAL A 421 -11.53 -41.41 21.16
CA VAL A 421 -10.11 -41.09 20.94
C VAL A 421 -9.62 -40.01 21.91
N ILE A 422 -10.44 -38.99 22.20
CA ILE A 422 -10.13 -37.96 23.21
C ILE A 422 -10.06 -38.58 24.61
N ALA A 423 -10.98 -39.50 24.95
CA ALA A 423 -10.94 -40.21 26.23
C ALA A 423 -9.67 -41.05 26.37
N VAL A 424 -9.29 -41.80 25.33
CA VAL A 424 -8.01 -42.54 25.30
C VAL A 424 -6.81 -41.57 25.39
N GLY A 425 -6.86 -40.43 24.71
CA GLY A 425 -5.82 -39.39 24.83
C GLY A 425 -5.68 -38.83 26.25
N ASN A 426 -6.79 -38.64 26.97
CA ASN A 426 -6.78 -38.24 28.38
C ASN A 426 -6.21 -39.34 29.29
N GLU A 427 -6.45 -40.62 28.96
CA GLU A 427 -5.82 -41.75 29.66
C GLU A 427 -4.29 -41.80 29.44
N PHE A 428 -3.80 -41.37 28.28
CA PHE A 428 -2.35 -41.17 28.05
C PHE A 428 -1.79 -39.98 28.84
N GLY A 429 -2.59 -38.98 29.20
CA GLY A 429 -2.17 -37.90 30.11
C GLY A 429 -1.80 -38.42 31.52
N ALA A 430 -2.46 -39.48 31.99
CA ALA A 430 -2.08 -40.16 33.24
C ALA A 430 -0.73 -40.91 33.10
N VAL A 431 -0.42 -41.39 31.89
CA VAL A 431 0.88 -42.01 31.58
C VAL A 431 1.98 -40.94 31.51
N GLU A 432 1.72 -39.76 30.93
CA GLU A 432 2.67 -38.62 30.98
C GLU A 432 2.92 -38.14 32.41
N ALA A 433 1.90 -38.08 33.27
CA ALA A 433 2.08 -37.74 34.68
C ALA A 433 2.94 -38.77 35.44
N LEU A 434 2.79 -40.07 35.12
CA LEU A 434 3.64 -41.14 35.65
C LEU A 434 5.07 -41.05 35.12
N TRP A 435 5.27 -40.71 33.85
CA TRP A 435 6.60 -40.46 33.28
C TRP A 435 7.27 -39.23 33.90
N SER A 436 6.52 -38.16 34.18
CA SER A 436 7.04 -36.98 34.89
C SER A 436 7.39 -37.29 36.35
N GLN A 437 6.64 -38.17 37.03
CA GLN A 437 7.01 -38.68 38.35
C GLN A 437 8.26 -39.57 38.29
N PHE A 438 8.39 -40.41 37.27
CA PHE A 438 9.57 -41.26 37.07
C PHE A 438 10.81 -40.42 36.76
N GLU A 439 10.72 -39.42 35.88
CA GLU A 439 11.81 -38.47 35.60
C GLU A 439 12.20 -37.69 36.86
N ASN A 440 11.24 -37.24 37.68
CA ASN A 440 11.54 -36.57 38.95
C ASN A 440 12.22 -37.49 39.98
N VAL A 441 11.92 -38.79 39.99
CA VAL A 441 12.58 -39.78 40.86
C VAL A 441 13.99 -40.12 40.35
N MET A 442 14.17 -40.20 39.02
CA MET A 442 15.48 -40.38 38.39
C MET A 442 16.37 -39.14 38.57
N ALA A 443 15.79 -37.94 38.49
CA ALA A 443 16.48 -36.68 38.77
C ALA A 443 16.87 -36.54 40.25
N LYS A 444 16.18 -37.23 41.16
CA LYS A 444 16.54 -37.32 42.58
C LYS A 444 17.60 -38.39 42.90
N GLY A 445 18.03 -39.17 41.91
CA GLY A 445 19.02 -40.23 42.05
C GLY A 445 20.47 -39.80 41.79
N GLU A 446 20.70 -38.61 41.23
CA GLU A 446 22.03 -38.09 40.94
C GLU A 446 22.18 -36.64 41.40
N GLY A 447 22.63 -36.48 42.66
CA GLY A 447 23.21 -35.24 43.19
C GLY A 447 22.25 -34.37 44.00
N ASP A 448 22.26 -34.54 45.33
CA ASP A 448 22.62 -33.42 46.23
C ASP A 448 22.73 -33.91 47.68
N GLU A 449 23.98 -34.10 48.12
CA GLU A 449 24.35 -33.90 49.52
C GLU A 449 24.69 -32.41 49.69
N GLY A 450 23.93 -31.70 50.52
CA GLY A 450 24.42 -30.53 51.23
C GLY A 450 23.61 -29.25 51.06
N GLY A 451 23.05 -28.77 52.18
CA GLY A 451 22.81 -27.34 52.40
C GLY A 451 21.39 -26.97 52.79
N GLU A 452 21.14 -26.95 54.10
CA GLU A 452 19.98 -26.32 54.76
C GLU A 452 19.97 -24.80 54.58
N GLU A 453 18.77 -24.22 54.51
CA GLU A 453 18.28 -22.98 55.18
C GLU A 453 16.80 -22.83 54.75
N GLY A 454 15.81 -23.08 55.62
CA GLY A 454 15.13 -22.09 56.50
C GLY A 454 14.19 -21.19 55.67
N GLU A 455 12.89 -20.97 55.91
CA GLU A 455 11.95 -21.17 57.01
C GLU A 455 10.52 -21.11 56.40
N GLU A 456 9.59 -21.86 57.02
CA GLU A 456 8.21 -21.49 57.39
C GLU A 456 7.39 -20.57 56.45
N GLY A 457 6.22 -20.90 55.91
CA GLY A 457 5.23 -21.88 56.36
C GLY A 457 4.26 -21.33 57.40
N GLU A 458 3.33 -20.43 57.04
CA GLU A 458 2.01 -20.44 57.68
C GLU A 458 0.92 -19.79 56.80
N GLN A 459 0.01 -20.63 56.30
CA GLN A 459 -1.38 -20.30 56.05
C GLN A 459 -2.11 -20.46 57.39
N ASP A 460 -2.98 -19.53 57.80
CA ASP A 460 -4.32 -19.98 58.24
C ASP A 460 -5.41 -18.90 58.24
N ALA A 461 -6.58 -19.43 57.86
CA ALA A 461 -7.98 -19.09 58.01
C ALA A 461 -8.54 -17.78 58.62
N GLY A 462 -9.73 -17.44 58.10
CA GLY A 462 -10.83 -16.77 58.81
C GLY A 462 -11.58 -15.81 57.90
N ARG A 463 -12.61 -16.21 57.13
CA ARG A 463 -14.04 -16.41 57.51
C ARG A 463 -14.67 -15.25 58.32
N ALA A 464 -15.78 -14.74 57.77
CA ALA A 464 -16.80 -13.87 58.38
C ALA A 464 -16.34 -12.44 58.67
N GLU A 465 -17.14 -11.37 58.63
CA GLU A 465 -18.57 -11.16 58.40
C GLU A 465 -18.76 -9.65 58.10
N GLU A 466 -19.88 -9.34 57.42
CA GLU A 466 -20.76 -8.20 57.66
C GLU A 466 -20.28 -6.73 57.81
N ARG A 467 -20.84 -5.88 56.92
CA ARG A 467 -21.56 -4.61 57.20
C ARG A 467 -21.04 -3.68 58.32
N ARG A 468 -20.55 -2.51 57.91
CA ARG A 468 -21.15 -1.16 58.14
C ARG A 468 -20.09 -0.08 57.93
N ARG A 469 -20.27 0.76 56.91
CA ARG A 469 -20.51 2.21 57.04
C ARG A 469 -20.83 2.82 55.69
#